data_AF-A0A257W5Q5-F1
#
_entry.id   AF-A0A257W5Q5-F1
#
_cell.length_a   1.000
_cell.length_b   1.000
_cell.length_c   1.000
_cell.angle_alpha   90.00
_cell.angle_beta   90.00
_cell.angle_gamma   90.00
#
_symmetry.space_group_name_H-M   'P 1'
#
loop_
_entity.id
_entity.type
_entity.pdbx_description
1 polymer ?
#
loop_
_entity_poly.entity_id
_entity_poly.type
_entity_poly.pdbx_seq_one_letter_code
_entity_poly.pdbx_strand_id
1 'polypeptide(L)'
;MLFLIGSIILSSWLVLSFKILERFNIPVFQAIVVNYWVCVITGSIFNGASPFTSSLVHESWIGWALLMGATFIALFNLIGFTTQQMGVSVVSVANKLSLVIPFLFSLYLYNEKATVLK
;
A
#
# COMPACT_ATOMS: atom_id res chain seq x y z
N MET A 1 10.09 16.78 9.86
CA MET A 1 9.06 16.22 10.77
C MET A 1 7.64 16.29 10.23
N LEU A 2 7.26 17.33 9.46
CA LEU A 2 5.92 17.43 8.84
C LEU A 2 5.53 16.20 8.01
N PHE A 3 6.41 15.69 7.14
CA PHE A 3 6.15 14.49 6.35
C PHE A 3 5.95 13.23 7.19
N LEU A 4 6.65 13.10 8.32
CA LEU A 4 6.49 11.97 9.23
C LEU A 4 5.12 12.00 9.90
N ILE A 5 4.71 13.16 10.41
CA ILE A 5 3.38 13.34 11.02
C ILE A 5 2.29 13.06 9.98
N GLY A 6 2.43 13.61 8.77
CA GLY A 6 1.51 13.34 7.66
C GLY A 6 1.43 11.85 7.33
N SER A 7 2.56 11.16 7.24
CA SER A 7 2.61 9.71 6.99
C SER A 7 1.89 8.90 8.07
N ILE A 8 2.08 9.24 9.36
CA ILE A 8 1.38 8.56 10.47
C ILE A 8 -0.13 8.77 10.40
N ILE A 9 -0.57 10.00 10.15
CA ILE A 9 -1.99 10.34 10.05
C ILE A 9 -2.63 9.62 8.85
N LEU A 10 -2.03 9.73 7.67
CA LEU A 10 -2.56 9.15 6.44
C LEU A 10 -2.57 7.62 6.47
N SER A 11 -1.51 6.99 7.00
CA SER A 11 -1.46 5.52 7.14
C SER A 11 -2.51 5.01 8.13
N SER A 12 -2.75 5.72 9.23
CA SER A 12 -3.82 5.39 10.18
C SER A 12 -5.21 5.60 9.55
N TRP A 13 -5.39 6.69 8.80
CA TRP A 13 -6.63 7.01 8.11
C TRP A 13 -7.00 5.98 7.04
N LEU A 14 -6.00 5.41 6.35
CA LEU A 14 -6.21 4.39 5.33
C LEU A 14 -6.94 3.17 5.92
N VAL A 15 -6.48 2.65 7.06
CA VAL A 15 -7.12 1.48 7.70
C VAL A 15 -8.52 1.85 8.21
N LEU A 16 -8.67 3.05 8.79
CA LEU A 16 -9.98 3.55 9.25
C LEU A 16 -10.99 3.70 8.09
N SER A 17 -10.52 4.07 6.90
CA SER A 17 -11.37 4.23 5.72
C SER A 17 -12.09 2.93 5.34
N PHE A 18 -11.47 1.77 5.50
CA PHE A 18 -12.14 0.48 5.25
C PHE A 18 -13.30 0.22 6.21
N LYS A 19 -13.20 0.66 7.48
CA LYS A 19 -14.30 0.59 8.44
C LYS A 19 -15.44 1.54 8.08
N ILE A 20 -15.11 2.70 7.50
CA ILE A 20 -16.10 3.66 6.99
C ILE A 20 -16.86 3.06 5.79
N LEU A 21 -16.15 2.41 4.86
CA LEU A 21 -16.78 1.71 3.73
C LEU A 21 -17.78 0.65 4.20
N GLU A 22 -17.43 -0.12 5.24
CA GLU A 22 -18.33 -1.08 5.88
C GLU A 22 -19.59 -0.41 6.44
N ARG A 23 -19.42 0.70 7.18
CA ARG A 23 -20.53 1.45 7.77
C ARG A 23 -21.53 1.94 6.70
N PHE A 24 -21.03 2.31 5.53
CA PHE A 24 -21.85 2.77 4.40
C PHE A 24 -22.23 1.66 3.41
N ASN A 25 -21.89 0.39 3.71
CA ASN A 25 -22.13 -0.76 2.82
C ASN A 25 -21.56 -0.58 1.40
N ILE A 26 -20.42 0.10 1.29
CA ILE A 26 -19.74 0.32 0.01
C ILE A 26 -18.82 -0.89 -0.28
N PRO A 27 -18.89 -1.49 -1.48
CA PRO A 27 -17.99 -2.57 -1.86
C PRO A 27 -16.51 -2.14 -1.85
N VAL A 28 -15.69 -2.86 -1.09
CA VAL A 28 -14.25 -2.57 -0.90
C VAL A 28 -13.49 -2.54 -2.23
N PHE A 29 -13.77 -3.50 -3.12
CA PHE A 29 -13.10 -3.60 -4.42
C PHE A 29 -13.30 -2.33 -5.26
N GLN A 30 -14.54 -1.83 -5.35
CA GLN A 30 -14.84 -0.62 -6.12
C GLN A 30 -14.14 0.61 -5.53
N ALA A 31 -14.11 0.73 -4.20
CA ALA A 31 -13.40 1.81 -3.53
C ALA A 31 -11.88 1.78 -3.82
N ILE A 32 -11.27 0.59 -3.87
CA ILE A 32 -9.86 0.43 -4.24
C ILE A 32 -9.63 0.83 -5.69
N VAL A 33 -10.48 0.39 -6.62
CA VAL A 33 -10.37 0.79 -8.04
C VAL A 33 -10.42 2.32 -8.19
N VAL A 34 -11.39 2.97 -7.53
CA VAL A 34 -11.49 4.44 -7.53
C VAL A 34 -10.27 5.10 -6.90
N ASN A 35 -9.74 4.55 -5.80
CA ASN A 35 -8.51 5.05 -5.18
C ASN A 35 -7.33 5.06 -6.15
N TYR A 36 -7.15 4.00 -6.94
CA TYR A 36 -6.09 3.92 -7.95
C TYR A 36 -6.26 4.97 -9.05
N TRP A 37 -7.48 5.19 -9.53
CA TRP A 37 -7.76 6.28 -10.48
C TRP A 37 -7.37 7.65 -9.89
N VAL A 38 -7.75 7.90 -8.63
CA VAL A 38 -7.36 9.14 -7.93
C VAL A 38 -5.84 9.26 -7.83
N CYS A 39 -5.12 8.19 -7.51
CA CYS A 39 -3.65 8.18 -7.49
C CYS A 39 -3.03 8.52 -8.84
N VAL A 40 -3.53 7.95 -9.94
CA VAL A 40 -3.05 8.28 -11.29
C VAL A 40 -3.31 9.74 -11.64
N ILE A 41 -4.53 10.24 -11.38
CA ILE A 41 -4.91 11.64 -11.68
C ILE A 41 -4.05 12.61 -10.88
N THR A 42 -3.99 12.43 -9.56
CA THR A 42 -3.21 13.29 -8.67
C THR A 42 -1.73 13.23 -9.00
N GLY A 43 -1.18 12.03 -9.20
CA GLY A 43 0.21 11.84 -9.63
C GLY A 43 0.52 12.57 -10.94
N SER A 44 -0.38 12.49 -11.92
CA SER A 44 -0.22 13.18 -13.20
C SER A 44 -0.23 14.71 -13.05
N ILE A 45 -1.14 15.24 -12.23
CA ILE A 45 -1.25 16.68 -11.95
C ILE A 45 0.03 17.19 -11.26
N PHE A 46 0.49 16.51 -10.21
CA PHE A 46 1.65 16.95 -9.43
C PHE A 46 2.98 16.73 -10.16
N ASN A 47 3.09 15.68 -10.98
CA ASN A 47 4.30 15.42 -11.77
C ASN A 47 4.37 16.30 -13.04
N GLY A 48 3.26 16.91 -13.46
CA GLY A 48 3.19 17.75 -14.67
C GLY A 48 3.46 17.00 -15.98
N ALA A 49 3.44 15.66 -15.94
CA ALA A 49 3.77 14.80 -17.05
C ALA A 49 2.62 13.84 -17.36
N SER A 50 2.45 13.50 -18.64
CA SER A 50 1.50 12.47 -19.04
C SER A 50 1.93 11.11 -18.46
N PRO A 51 1.05 10.39 -17.76
CA PRO A 51 1.38 9.08 -17.19
C PRO A 51 1.57 8.00 -18.27
N PHE A 52 1.09 8.24 -19.49
CA PHE A 52 1.13 7.27 -20.59
C PHE A 52 2.03 7.79 -21.71
N THR A 53 3.23 7.22 -21.80
CA THR A 53 4.15 7.38 -22.93
C THR A 53 4.31 6.04 -23.65
N SER A 54 4.47 6.06 -24.97
CA SER A 54 4.65 4.84 -25.77
C SER A 54 5.94 4.07 -25.42
N SER A 55 6.94 4.75 -24.86
CA SER A 55 8.19 4.14 -24.39
C SER A 55 8.02 3.30 -23.12
N LEU A 56 6.98 3.55 -22.31
CA LEU A 56 6.77 2.92 -21.01
C LEU A 56 6.66 1.38 -21.09
N VAL A 57 6.07 0.87 -22.17
CA VAL A 57 5.86 -0.56 -22.38
C VAL A 57 7.17 -1.31 -22.66
N HIS A 58 8.20 -0.59 -23.13
CA HIS A 58 9.51 -1.15 -23.43
C HIS A 58 10.49 -1.05 -22.26
N GLU A 59 10.08 -0.42 -21.16
CA GLU A 59 10.91 -0.28 -19.97
C GLU A 59 11.06 -1.62 -19.23
N SER A 60 12.29 -1.94 -18.80
CA SER A 60 12.60 -3.22 -18.14
C SER A 60 11.85 -3.44 -16.82
N TRP A 61 11.36 -2.37 -16.19
CA TRP A 61 10.66 -2.39 -14.92
C TRP A 61 9.13 -2.54 -15.03
N ILE A 62 8.55 -2.48 -16.24
CA ILE A 62 7.09 -2.51 -16.42
C ILE A 62 6.47 -3.82 -15.89
N GLY A 63 7.14 -4.95 -16.11
CA GLY A 63 6.67 -6.25 -15.60
C GLY A 63 6.61 -6.29 -14.06
N TRP A 64 7.61 -5.70 -13.41
CA TRP A 64 7.63 -5.58 -11.95
C TRP A 64 6.57 -4.61 -11.43
N ALA A 65 6.32 -3.50 -12.15
CA ALA A 65 5.27 -2.56 -11.80
C ALA A 65 3.88 -3.19 -11.88
N LEU A 66 3.60 -3.99 -12.92
CA LEU A 66 2.34 -4.73 -13.06
C LEU A 66 2.17 -5.78 -11.95
N LEU A 67 3.23 -6.55 -11.65
CA LEU A 67 3.20 -7.54 -10.56
C LEU A 67 2.93 -6.86 -9.21
N MET A 68 3.61 -5.75 -8.93
CA MET A 68 3.40 -4.97 -7.70
C MET A 68 1.98 -4.42 -7.65
N GLY A 69 1.46 -3.83 -8.73
CA GLY A 69 0.08 -3.33 -8.79
C GLY A 69 -0.96 -4.40 -8.51
N ALA A 70 -0.83 -5.58 -9.15
CA ALA A 70 -1.73 -6.71 -8.91
C ALA A 70 -1.67 -7.18 -7.44
N THR A 71 -0.46 -7.31 -6.89
CA THR A 71 -0.26 -7.71 -5.50
C THR A 71 -0.87 -6.70 -4.53
N PHE A 72 -0.70 -5.40 -4.78
CA PHE A 72 -1.28 -4.36 -3.96
C PHE A 72 -2.82 -4.39 -3.95
N ILE A 73 -3.46 -4.60 -5.11
CA ILE A 73 -4.93 -4.71 -5.17
C ILE A 73 -5.41 -5.91 -4.35
N ALA A 74 -4.74 -7.05 -4.48
CA ALA A 74 -5.04 -8.25 -3.69
C ALA A 74 -4.87 -7.99 -2.19
N LEU A 75 -3.76 -7.35 -1.80
CA LEU A 75 -3.45 -7.03 -0.40
C LEU A 75 -4.47 -6.06 0.20
N PHE A 76 -4.87 -5.00 -0.53
CA PHE A 76 -5.86 -4.05 -0.03
C PHE A 76 -7.25 -4.67 0.12
N ASN A 77 -7.65 -5.59 -0.77
CA ASN A 77 -8.90 -6.32 -0.60
C ASN A 77 -8.84 -7.24 0.62
N LEU A 78 -7.71 -7.91 0.85
CA LEU A 78 -7.50 -8.73 2.05
C LEU A 78 -7.53 -7.89 3.33
N ILE A 79 -6.86 -6.74 3.35
CA ILE A 79 -6.88 -5.79 4.47
C ILE A 79 -8.31 -5.30 4.71
N GLY A 80 -9.04 -4.92 3.67
CA GLY A 80 -10.42 -4.48 3.80
C GLY A 80 -11.32 -5.57 4.38
N PHE A 81 -11.25 -6.78 3.83
CA PHE A 81 -12.01 -7.94 4.33
C PHE A 81 -11.70 -8.24 5.80
N THR A 82 -10.42 -8.32 6.17
CA THR A 82 -10.00 -8.58 7.55
C THR A 82 -10.34 -7.44 8.50
N THR A 83 -10.32 -6.18 8.04
CA THR A 83 -10.70 -5.01 8.85
C THR A 83 -12.18 -5.03 9.21
N GLN A 84 -13.01 -5.52 8.28
CA GLN A 84 -14.44 -5.67 8.51
C GLN A 84 -14.74 -6.81 9.48
N GLN A 85 -14.05 -7.95 9.35
CA GLN A 85 -14.28 -9.15 10.19
C GLN A 85 -13.65 -9.07 11.58
N MET A 86 -12.40 -8.60 11.69
CA MET A 86 -11.60 -8.63 12.93
C MET A 86 -11.38 -7.25 13.55
N GLY A 87 -11.87 -6.19 12.90
CA GLY A 87 -11.72 -4.82 13.37
C GLY A 87 -10.37 -4.19 13.07
N VAL A 88 -10.33 -2.86 13.19
CA VAL A 88 -9.17 -2.01 12.82
C VAL A 88 -7.93 -2.30 13.68
N SER A 89 -8.11 -2.56 14.98
CA SER A 89 -7.00 -2.73 15.93
C SER A 89 -6.16 -3.97 15.62
N VAL A 90 -6.81 -5.11 15.36
CA VAL A 90 -6.12 -6.38 15.06
C VAL A 90 -5.35 -6.28 13.74
N VAL A 91 -5.99 -5.73 12.71
CA VAL A 91 -5.37 -5.55 11.39
C VAL A 91 -4.19 -4.58 11.45
N SER A 92 -4.30 -3.49 12.21
CA SER A 92 -3.19 -2.53 12.37
C SER A 92 -1.96 -3.17 13.02
N VAL A 93 -2.15 -4.02 14.04
CA VAL A 93 -1.04 -4.75 14.66
C VAL A 93 -0.44 -5.77 13.68
N ALA A 94 -1.27 -6.55 13.00
CA ALA A 94 -0.80 -7.52 12.01
C ALA A 94 0.00 -6.85 10.87
N ASN A 95 -0.47 -5.70 10.37
CA ASN A 95 0.26 -4.94 9.35
C ASN A 95 1.63 -4.45 9.86
N LYS A 96 1.74 -4.05 11.13
CA LYS A 96 3.04 -3.65 11.71
C LYS A 96 4.00 -4.83 11.85
N LEU A 97 3.50 -6.04 12.08
CA LEU A 97 4.33 -7.25 12.12
C LEU A 97 4.93 -7.61 10.75
N SER A 98 4.36 -7.13 9.64
CA SER A 98 4.92 -7.34 8.30
C SER A 98 6.34 -6.81 8.14
N LEU A 99 6.79 -5.87 9.00
CA LEU A 99 8.15 -5.33 9.04
C LEU A 99 9.23 -6.41 9.18
N VAL A 100 8.88 -7.57 9.72
CA VAL A 100 9.78 -8.74 9.78
C VAL A 100 10.22 -9.17 8.39
N ILE A 101 9.34 -9.11 7.37
CA ILE A 101 9.67 -9.54 6.00
C ILE A 101 10.75 -8.63 5.38
N PRO A 102 10.57 -7.28 5.30
CA PRO A 102 11.63 -6.39 4.84
C PRO A 102 12.93 -6.51 5.64
N PHE A 103 12.84 -6.71 6.97
CA PHE A 103 14.02 -6.89 7.82
C PHE A 103 14.83 -8.13 7.42
N LEU A 104 14.18 -9.29 7.25
CA LEU A 104 14.83 -10.51 6.79
C LEU A 104 15.46 -10.35 5.40
N PHE A 105 14.77 -9.67 4.48
CA PHE A 105 15.32 -9.33 3.18
C PHE A 105 16.53 -8.39 3.28
N SER A 106 16.52 -7.43 4.21
CA SER A 106 17.65 -6.53 4.43
C SER A 106 18.90 -7.32 4.83
N LEU A 107 18.77 -8.23 5.80
CA LEU A 107 19.87 -9.09 6.24
C LEU A 107 20.42 -9.95 5.09
N TYR A 108 19.53 -10.55 4.31
CA TYR A 108 19.92 -11.45 3.21
C TYR A 108 20.54 -10.70 2.02
N LEU A 109 19.93 -9.61 1.55
CA LEU A 109 20.41 -8.86 0.37
C LEU A 109 21.66 -8.05 0.68
N TYR A 110 21.71 -7.39 1.84
CA TYR A 110 22.80 -6.48 2.20
C TYR A 110 23.88 -7.14 3.06
N ASN A 111 23.77 -8.46 3.34
CA ASN A 111 24.68 -9.20 4.21
C ASN A 111 24.91 -8.51 5.57
N GLU A 112 23.87 -7.86 6.10
CA GLU A 112 23.96 -7.21 7.39
C GLU A 112 24.07 -8.25 8.51
N LYS A 113 24.95 -7.98 9.48
CA LYS A 113 25.12 -8.86 10.64
C LYS A 113 23.98 -8.59 11.63
N ALA A 114 23.03 -9.52 11.71
CA ALA A 114 22.04 -9.52 12.78
C ALA A 114 22.70 -9.92 14.10
N THR A 115 22.46 -9.14 15.14
CA THR A 115 22.78 -9.50 16.54
C THR A 115 21.46 -9.65 17.29
N VAL A 116 21.43 -10.34 18.43
CA VAL A 116 20.18 -10.52 19.23
C VAL A 116 19.50 -9.18 19.59
N LEU A 117 20.26 -8.08 19.56
CA LEU A 117 19.80 -6.71 19.81
C LEU A 117 19.78 -5.81 18.55
N LYS A 118 20.16 -6.32 17.37
CA LYS A 118 20.29 -5.55 16.13
C LYS A 118 19.80 -6.31 14.91
#